data_AF-A0A287DA96-F1
#
_entry.id   AF-A0A287DA96-F1
#
_cell.length_a   1.000
_cell.length_b   1.000
_cell.length_c   1.000
_cell.angle_alpha   90.00
_cell.angle_beta   90.00
_cell.angle_gamma   90.00
#
_symmetry.space_group_name_H-M   'P 1'
#
loop_
_entity.id
_entity.type
_entity.pdbx_description
1 polymer ?
#
loop_
_entity_poly.entity_id
_entity_poly.type
_entity_poly.pdbx_seq_one_letter_code
_entity_poly.pdbx_strand_id
1 'polypeptide(L)'
;DWSAWLTPFGRGGSRRFDTAFFLCCLSEPPPVYPDLSEVVGCQWSSPSEATKSFISKEIWLAPPQFYEVRRLENFASLSDLHKFCLDRALEEVERWLPITYLTADGMLQLLPGDELYLEDSDYVEKSLSTEKTTKEIMKEGKKFHRIVIHNRHLYEVHVTVQSKCKHVYPKNYIISKSHL
;
A
#
# COMPACT_ATOMS: atom_id res chain seq x y z
N ASP A 1 -6.06 3.09 -15.97
CA ASP A 1 -6.13 3.10 -14.50
C ASP A 1 -5.09 2.18 -13.91
N TRP A 2 -4.42 2.58 -12.83
CA TRP A 2 -3.38 1.76 -12.19
C TRP A 2 -3.96 0.90 -11.06
N SER A 3 -4.58 1.56 -10.08
CA SER A 3 -5.25 0.92 -8.94
C SER A 3 -6.30 1.86 -8.34
N ALA A 4 -7.21 1.33 -7.53
CA ALA A 4 -8.21 2.14 -6.83
C ALA A 4 -8.26 1.74 -5.35
N TRP A 5 -8.28 2.73 -4.46
CA TRP A 5 -8.20 2.56 -3.02
C TRP A 5 -9.24 3.41 -2.33
N LEU A 6 -10.11 2.79 -1.54
CA LEU A 6 -10.98 3.51 -0.62
C LEU A 6 -10.27 3.69 0.73
N THR A 7 -10.31 4.89 1.29
CA THR A 7 -9.77 5.13 2.64
C THR A 7 -10.52 4.26 3.66
N PRO A 8 -9.81 3.44 4.46
CA PRO A 8 -10.43 2.58 5.45
C PRO A 8 -11.18 3.40 6.50
N PHE A 9 -12.16 2.79 7.18
CA PHE A 9 -12.76 3.40 8.34
C PHE A 9 -11.72 3.57 9.46
N GLY A 10 -11.61 4.80 9.98
CA GLY A 10 -10.72 5.17 11.07
C GLY A 10 -11.49 5.72 12.27
N ARG A 11 -10.93 5.54 13.47
CA ARG A 11 -11.49 6.16 14.69
C ARG A 11 -11.42 7.68 14.56
N GLY A 12 -12.54 8.37 14.84
CA GLY A 12 -12.59 9.85 14.88
C GLY A 12 -13.21 10.53 13.66
N GLY A 13 -13.83 9.81 12.73
CA GLY A 13 -14.60 10.41 11.64
C GLY A 13 -13.75 11.18 10.62
N SER A 14 -12.49 10.76 10.44
CA SER A 14 -11.61 11.37 9.45
C SER A 14 -12.20 11.27 8.03
N ARG A 15 -11.89 12.26 7.20
CA ARG A 15 -12.35 12.30 5.82
C ARG A 15 -11.86 11.06 5.06
N ARG A 16 -12.78 10.44 4.33
CA ARG A 16 -12.51 9.27 3.48
C ARG A 16 -12.54 9.68 2.02
N PHE A 17 -11.70 9.03 1.23
CA PHE A 17 -11.56 9.26 -0.20
C PHE A 17 -11.67 7.94 -0.95
N ASP A 18 -12.36 7.96 -2.09
CA ASP A 18 -12.31 6.91 -3.10
C ASP A 18 -11.29 7.34 -4.15
N THR A 19 -10.06 6.83 -4.01
CA THR A 19 -8.89 7.35 -4.70
C THR A 19 -8.49 6.42 -5.84
N ALA A 20 -8.61 6.89 -7.07
CA ALA A 20 -8.01 6.25 -8.23
C ALA A 20 -6.54 6.70 -8.39
N PHE A 21 -5.64 5.75 -8.53
CA PHE A 21 -4.25 5.97 -8.91
C PHE A 21 -4.11 5.79 -10.43
N PHE A 22 -3.34 6.70 -11.03
CA PHE A 22 -2.97 6.68 -12.44
C PHE A 22 -1.46 6.59 -12.56
N LEU A 23 -0.99 6.03 -13.67
CA LEU A 23 0.43 5.92 -13.98
C LEU A 23 0.69 6.48 -15.37
N CYS A 24 1.78 7.25 -15.49
CA CYS A 24 2.28 7.77 -16.75
C CYS A 24 3.79 7.54 -16.81
N CYS A 25 4.29 7.03 -17.94
CA CYS A 25 5.71 6.80 -18.16
C CYS A 25 6.27 7.91 -19.06
N LEU A 26 7.21 8.69 -18.53
CA LEU A 26 7.89 9.76 -19.27
C LEU A 26 9.34 9.34 -19.53
N SER A 27 9.87 9.62 -20.72
CA SER A 27 11.24 9.26 -21.10
C SER A 27 12.28 10.00 -20.25
N GLU A 28 11.94 11.20 -19.79
CA GLU A 28 12.80 12.07 -19.01
C GLU A 28 11.98 12.75 -17.90
N PRO A 29 12.59 13.07 -16.74
CA PRO A 29 11.92 13.83 -15.70
C PRO A 29 11.54 15.23 -16.19
N PRO A 30 10.25 15.61 -16.25
CA PRO A 30 9.84 16.94 -16.68
C PRO A 30 10.29 18.00 -15.66
N PRO A 31 10.42 19.27 -16.08
CA PRO A 31 10.59 20.37 -15.14
C PRO A 31 9.37 20.47 -14.22
N VAL A 32 9.62 20.65 -12.93
CA VAL A 32 8.58 20.78 -11.89
C VAL A 32 8.71 22.15 -11.26
N TYR A 33 7.58 22.84 -11.12
CA TYR A 33 7.49 24.18 -10.53
C TYR A 33 6.53 24.12 -9.34
N PRO A 34 7.04 23.88 -8.11
CA PRO A 34 6.21 23.88 -6.90
C PRO A 34 5.58 25.27 -6.69
N ASP A 35 4.33 25.31 -6.23
CA ASP A 35 3.61 26.55 -5.94
C ASP A 35 4.11 27.25 -4.65
N LEU A 36 4.92 26.54 -3.87
CA LEU A 36 5.47 26.94 -2.57
C LEU A 36 4.39 27.18 -1.50
N SER A 37 3.17 26.70 -1.73
CA SER A 37 2.02 26.79 -0.82
C SER A 37 1.57 25.39 -0.41
N GLU A 38 0.98 24.63 -1.34
CA GLU A 38 0.56 23.25 -1.09
C GLU A 38 1.71 22.27 -1.32
N VAL A 39 2.53 22.55 -2.34
CA VAL A 39 3.70 21.77 -2.70
C VAL A 39 4.94 22.64 -2.52
N VAL A 40 5.73 22.33 -1.50
CA VAL A 40 6.94 23.10 -1.13
C VAL A 40 8.24 22.48 -1.63
N GLY A 41 8.18 21.29 -2.24
CA GLY A 41 9.35 20.59 -2.76
C GLY A 41 8.97 19.42 -3.66
N CYS A 42 9.89 19.03 -4.53
CA CYS A 42 9.76 17.88 -5.41
C CYS A 42 11.10 17.15 -5.54
N GLN A 43 11.03 15.83 -5.67
CA GLN A 43 12.20 15.00 -5.93
C GLN A 43 11.82 13.84 -6.83
N TRP A 44 12.66 13.55 -7.81
CA TRP A 44 12.61 12.32 -8.58
C TRP A 44 13.42 11.25 -7.85
N SER A 45 12.80 10.11 -7.57
CA SER A 45 13.43 8.99 -6.88
C SER A 45 12.98 7.65 -7.48
N SER A 46 13.85 6.65 -7.41
CA SER A 46 13.45 5.27 -7.67
C SER A 46 12.56 4.75 -6.51
N PRO A 47 11.75 3.71 -6.75
CA PRO A 47 10.94 3.10 -5.69
C PRO A 47 11.76 2.63 -4.48
N SER A 48 12.98 2.16 -4.72
CA SER A 48 13.89 1.71 -3.66
C SER A 48 14.43 2.87 -2.82
N GLU A 49 14.72 4.02 -3.44
CA GLU A 49 15.14 5.24 -2.73
C GLU A 49 13.99 5.82 -1.92
N ALA A 50 12.77 5.86 -2.48
CA ALA A 50 11.58 6.29 -1.76
C ALA A 50 11.31 5.41 -0.51
N THR A 51 11.49 4.09 -0.65
CA THR A 51 11.40 3.18 0.51
C THR A 51 12.46 3.49 1.57
N LYS A 52 13.71 3.78 1.17
CA LYS A 52 14.78 4.16 2.11
C LYS A 52 14.48 5.47 2.82
N SER A 53 14.08 6.51 2.10
CA SER A 53 13.71 7.82 2.67
C SER A 53 12.49 7.72 3.60
N PHE A 54 11.56 6.80 3.31
CA PHE A 54 10.45 6.51 4.22
C PHE A 54 10.95 5.95 5.57
N ILE A 55 11.86 4.97 5.55
CA ILE A 55 12.42 4.36 6.77
C ILE A 55 13.30 5.34 7.54
N SER A 56 14.08 6.18 6.84
CA SER A 56 14.89 7.24 7.48
C SER A 56 14.07 8.42 7.98
N LYS A 57 12.74 8.41 7.77
CA LYS A 57 11.79 9.46 8.18
C LYS A 57 11.99 10.79 7.46
N GLU A 58 12.70 10.79 6.33
CA GLU A 58 12.86 11.95 5.45
C GLU A 58 11.54 12.28 4.74
N ILE A 59 10.81 11.24 4.34
CA ILE A 59 9.47 11.37 3.76
C ILE A 59 8.48 10.49 4.50
N TRP A 60 7.21 10.86 4.44
CA TRP A 60 6.12 10.02 4.87
C TRP A 60 5.30 9.57 3.67
N LEU A 61 5.00 8.28 3.62
CA LEU A 61 4.11 7.68 2.63
C LEU A 61 2.89 7.13 3.36
N ALA A 62 1.69 7.52 2.94
CA ALA A 62 0.47 6.88 3.41
C ALA A 62 0.47 5.38 2.99
N PRO A 63 -0.26 4.49 3.68
CA PRO A 63 -0.21 3.06 3.39
C PRO A 63 -0.47 2.67 1.92
N PRO A 64 -1.46 3.26 1.21
CA PRO A 64 -1.63 3.01 -0.22
C PRO A 64 -0.39 3.41 -1.03
N GLN A 65 0.19 4.59 -0.77
CA GLN A 65 1.39 5.06 -1.48
C GLN A 65 2.59 4.16 -1.22
N PHE A 66 2.81 3.74 0.03
CA PHE A 66 3.88 2.79 0.36
C PHE A 66 3.68 1.47 -0.38
N TYR A 67 2.47 0.91 -0.35
CA TYR A 67 2.15 -0.32 -1.08
C TYR A 67 2.43 -0.17 -2.59
N GLU A 68 1.99 0.94 -3.20
CA GLU A 68 2.21 1.19 -4.63
C GLU A 68 3.70 1.37 -4.97
N VAL A 69 4.47 2.07 -4.15
CA VAL A 69 5.93 2.16 -4.30
C VAL A 69 6.57 0.77 -4.26
N ARG A 70 6.20 -0.06 -3.28
CA ARG A 70 6.68 -1.46 -3.20
C ARG A 70 6.23 -2.29 -4.40
N ARG A 71 5.05 -2.01 -4.98
CA ARG A 71 4.54 -2.69 -6.19
C ARG A 71 5.39 -2.33 -7.40
N LEU A 72 5.79 -1.07 -7.55
CA LEU A 72 6.65 -0.59 -8.63
C LEU A 72 8.05 -1.23 -8.61
N GLU A 73 8.55 -1.66 -7.45
CA GLU A 73 9.82 -2.41 -7.36
C GLU A 73 9.82 -3.78 -8.05
N ASN A 74 8.67 -4.26 -8.53
CA ASN A 74 8.62 -5.48 -9.33
C ASN A 74 9.19 -5.30 -10.75
N PHE A 75 9.30 -4.06 -11.24
CA PHE A 75 9.71 -3.76 -12.61
C PHE A 75 11.18 -3.35 -12.65
N ALA A 76 11.97 -3.97 -13.53
CA ALA A 76 13.39 -3.69 -13.67
C ALA A 76 13.67 -2.38 -14.40
N SER A 77 12.72 -1.93 -15.23
CA SER A 77 12.83 -0.70 -16.01
C SER A 77 11.48 -0.03 -16.23
N LEU A 78 11.52 1.25 -16.62
CA LEU A 78 10.32 1.99 -17.03
C LEU A 78 9.67 1.36 -18.26
N SER A 79 10.46 0.79 -19.18
CA SER A 79 9.97 0.09 -20.37
C SER A 79 9.15 -1.16 -20.01
N ASP A 80 9.62 -1.94 -19.03
CA ASP A 80 8.89 -3.13 -18.54
C ASP A 80 7.58 -2.74 -17.87
N LEU A 81 7.61 -1.68 -17.06
CA LEU A 81 6.41 -1.12 -16.42
C LEU A 81 5.41 -0.60 -17.46
N HIS A 82 5.88 0.12 -18.47
CA HIS A 82 5.03 0.64 -19.54
C HIS A 82 4.39 -0.50 -20.34
N LYS A 83 5.17 -1.51 -20.74
CA LYS A 83 4.66 -2.69 -21.43
C LYS A 83 3.61 -3.41 -20.59
N PHE A 84 3.88 -3.63 -19.30
CA PHE A 84 2.92 -4.23 -18.38
C PHE A 84 1.61 -3.45 -18.31
N CYS A 85 1.65 -2.12 -18.31
CA CYS A 85 0.46 -1.28 -18.30
C CYS A 85 -0.34 -1.40 -19.61
N LEU A 86 0.34 -1.47 -20.76
CA LEU A 86 -0.31 -1.67 -22.06
C LEU A 86 -1.01 -3.04 -22.14
N ASP A 87 -0.32 -4.10 -21.70
CA ASP A 87 -0.87 -5.47 -21.68
C ASP A 87 -2.11 -5.58 -20.78
N ARG A 88 -2.24 -4.71 -19.77
CA ARG A 88 -3.38 -4.63 -18.85
C ARG A 88 -4.42 -3.57 -19.18
N ALA A 89 -4.28 -2.82 -20.26
CA ALA A 89 -5.12 -1.64 -20.50
C ALA A 89 -6.63 -1.95 -20.59
N LEU A 90 -7.00 -3.19 -20.95
CA LEU A 90 -8.39 -3.66 -21.04
C LEU A 90 -8.85 -4.48 -19.81
N GLU A 91 -7.96 -4.72 -18.85
CA GLU A 91 -8.29 -5.46 -17.63
C GLU A 91 -9.01 -4.54 -16.64
N GLU A 92 -9.96 -5.11 -15.90
CA GLU A 92 -10.67 -4.36 -14.86
C GLU A 92 -9.73 -3.96 -13.72
N VAL A 93 -9.93 -2.77 -13.17
CA VAL A 93 -9.25 -2.33 -11.95
C VAL A 93 -10.10 -2.67 -10.76
N GLU A 94 -9.60 -3.57 -9.92
CA GLU A 94 -10.23 -3.90 -8.65
C GLU A 94 -10.12 -2.69 -7.71
N ARG A 95 -11.26 -2.23 -7.20
CA ARG A 95 -11.31 -1.23 -6.14
C ARG A 95 -11.05 -1.90 -4.80
N TRP A 96 -9.97 -1.53 -4.16
CA TRP A 96 -9.58 -2.07 -2.87
C TRP A 96 -10.15 -1.29 -1.72
N LEU A 97 -10.60 -2.06 -0.73
CA LEU A 97 -11.20 -1.54 0.46
C LEU A 97 -10.50 -2.10 1.69
N PRO A 98 -9.39 -1.48 2.12
CA PRO A 98 -8.68 -1.95 3.29
C PRO A 98 -9.59 -1.97 4.52
N ILE A 99 -9.47 -3.02 5.34
CA ILE A 99 -10.12 -3.11 6.66
C ILE A 99 -9.05 -2.91 7.73
N THR A 100 -9.28 -1.92 8.61
CA THR A 100 -8.42 -1.70 9.77
C THR A 100 -8.69 -2.78 10.82
N TYR A 101 -7.66 -3.56 11.14
CA TYR A 101 -7.70 -4.60 12.16
C TYR A 101 -6.67 -4.28 13.26
N LEU A 102 -7.17 -3.91 14.43
CA LEU A 102 -6.36 -3.49 15.58
C LEU A 102 -5.92 -4.73 16.37
N THR A 103 -4.64 -4.80 16.69
CA THR A 103 -4.05 -5.81 17.57
C THR A 103 -3.70 -5.16 18.91
N ALA A 104 -3.27 -5.96 19.89
CA ALA A 104 -2.88 -5.45 21.21
C ALA A 104 -1.70 -4.48 21.17
N ASP A 105 -0.86 -4.55 20.13
CA ASP A 105 0.42 -3.82 20.01
C ASP A 105 0.58 -3.04 18.69
N GLY A 106 -0.45 -2.98 17.85
CA GLY A 106 -0.35 -2.34 16.54
C GLY A 106 -1.64 -2.33 15.74
N MET A 107 -1.51 -2.16 14.42
CA MET A 107 -2.62 -2.27 13.49
C MET A 107 -2.22 -2.92 12.18
N LEU A 108 -3.18 -3.60 11.57
CA LEU A 108 -3.08 -4.19 10.25
C LEU A 108 -4.07 -3.49 9.33
N GLN A 109 -3.69 -3.33 8.06
CA GLN A 109 -4.64 -3.08 6.98
C GLN A 109 -4.78 -4.37 6.17
N LEU A 110 -5.94 -5.01 6.31
CA LEU A 110 -6.29 -6.22 5.58
C LEU A 110 -6.79 -5.82 4.19
N LEU A 111 -6.28 -6.47 3.15
CA LEU A 111 -6.63 -6.20 1.75
C LEU A 111 -7.39 -7.40 1.16
N PRO A 112 -8.12 -7.20 0.03
CA PRO A 112 -8.91 -8.26 -0.59
C PRO A 112 -8.12 -9.55 -0.81
N GLY A 113 -8.70 -10.68 -0.39
CA GLY A 113 -8.10 -12.00 -0.50
C GLY A 113 -7.30 -12.47 0.72
N ASP A 114 -7.00 -11.58 1.68
CA ASP A 114 -6.49 -11.95 3.00
C ASP A 114 -7.50 -12.84 3.75
N GLU A 115 -7.04 -13.82 4.53
CA GLU A 115 -7.94 -14.74 5.24
C GLU A 115 -8.82 -14.07 6.32
N LEU A 116 -8.36 -12.95 6.87
CA LEU A 116 -9.10 -12.19 7.88
C LEU A 116 -9.96 -11.09 7.24
N TYR A 117 -9.88 -10.95 5.91
CA TYR A 117 -10.68 -9.99 5.16
C TYR A 117 -12.12 -10.49 5.04
N LEU A 118 -13.06 -9.70 5.56
CA LEU A 118 -14.50 -9.97 5.47
C LEU A 118 -15.09 -9.08 4.37
N GLU A 119 -15.58 -9.69 3.29
CA GLU A 119 -16.14 -8.98 2.11
C GLU A 119 -17.48 -8.27 2.38
N ASP A 120 -18.06 -8.45 3.56
CA ASP A 120 -19.36 -7.87 3.94
C ASP A 120 -19.24 -6.36 4.24
N SER A 121 -20.17 -5.59 3.66
CA SER A 121 -20.24 -4.12 3.75
C SER A 121 -20.31 -3.59 5.17
N ASP A 122 -20.79 -4.36 6.14
CA ASP A 122 -20.86 -3.93 7.55
C ASP A 122 -19.47 -3.81 8.22
N TYR A 123 -18.45 -4.45 7.66
CA TYR A 123 -17.07 -4.42 8.16
C TYR A 123 -16.23 -3.30 7.55
N VAL A 124 -16.76 -2.67 6.51
CA VAL A 124 -16.18 -1.50 5.85
C VAL A 124 -16.30 -0.24 6.71
N GLU A 125 -17.29 -0.21 7.60
CA GLU A 125 -17.64 0.94 8.44
C GLU A 125 -17.23 0.79 9.90
N LYS A 126 -16.49 -0.26 10.25
CA LYS A 126 -15.97 -0.47 11.61
C LYS A 126 -14.54 -0.98 11.59
N SER A 127 -13.77 -0.60 12.60
CA SER A 127 -12.48 -1.25 12.84
C SER A 127 -12.72 -2.58 13.55
N LEU A 128 -12.06 -3.62 13.09
CA LEU A 128 -11.96 -4.89 13.80
C LEU A 128 -10.88 -4.79 14.87
N SER A 129 -10.99 -5.55 15.96
CA SER A 129 -9.97 -5.57 17.01
C SER A 129 -9.85 -6.94 17.67
N THR A 130 -8.67 -7.21 18.22
CA THR A 130 -8.36 -8.40 19.00
C THR A 130 -7.40 -8.07 20.14
N GLU A 131 -7.45 -8.88 21.20
CA GLU A 131 -6.49 -8.82 22.31
C GLU A 131 -5.16 -9.54 21.99
N LYS A 132 -5.07 -10.20 20.83
CA LYS A 132 -3.84 -10.84 20.36
C LYS A 132 -2.84 -9.81 19.87
N THR A 133 -1.56 -10.07 20.10
CA THR A 133 -0.46 -9.31 19.51
C THR A 133 -0.38 -9.54 18.01
N THR A 134 0.24 -8.61 17.30
CA THR A 134 0.52 -8.71 15.86
C THR A 134 1.29 -9.99 15.55
N LYS A 135 2.26 -10.35 16.39
CA LYS A 135 3.06 -11.57 16.22
C LYS A 135 2.23 -12.85 16.31
N GLU A 136 1.27 -12.92 17.21
CA GLU A 136 0.37 -14.08 17.34
C GLU A 136 -0.53 -14.19 16.11
N ILE A 137 -1.12 -13.08 15.66
CA ILE A 137 -1.95 -13.04 14.45
C ILE A 137 -1.17 -13.48 13.21
N MET A 138 0.07 -13.03 13.05
CA MET A 138 0.92 -13.44 11.93
C MET A 138 1.34 -14.91 12.00
N LYS A 139 1.42 -15.51 13.20
CA LYS A 139 1.79 -16.93 13.38
C LYS A 139 0.63 -17.89 13.07
N GLU A 140 -0.60 -17.49 13.39
CA GLU A 140 -1.79 -18.31 13.17
C GLU A 140 -2.24 -18.31 11.71
N GLY A 141 -1.95 -17.22 11.01
CA GLY A 141 -2.37 -17.02 9.63
C GLY A 141 -1.59 -17.82 8.59
N LYS A 142 -2.24 -18.05 7.44
CA LYS A 142 -1.68 -18.82 6.31
C LYS A 142 -1.80 -18.10 4.99
N LYS A 143 -2.83 -17.25 4.84
CA LYS A 143 -3.10 -16.51 3.60
C LYS A 143 -3.14 -15.02 3.86
N PHE A 144 -2.14 -14.32 3.33
CA PHE A 144 -1.88 -12.92 3.60
C PHE A 144 -2.07 -12.05 2.37
N HIS A 145 -2.72 -10.92 2.58
CA HIS A 145 -2.67 -9.75 1.74
C HIS A 145 -2.88 -8.54 2.66
N ARG A 146 -1.82 -8.11 3.35
CA ARG A 146 -1.95 -7.10 4.40
C ARG A 146 -0.71 -6.24 4.55
N ILE A 147 -0.95 -5.04 5.09
CA ILE A 147 0.10 -4.13 5.56
C ILE A 147 0.10 -4.19 7.08
N VAL A 148 1.22 -4.54 7.70
CA VAL A 148 1.43 -4.44 9.14
C VAL A 148 1.99 -3.05 9.43
N ILE A 149 1.34 -2.28 10.29
CA ILE A 149 1.73 -0.91 10.59
C ILE A 149 2.15 -0.82 12.05
N HIS A 150 3.46 -0.75 12.27
CA HIS A 150 4.06 -0.62 13.61
C HIS A 150 4.08 0.83 14.08
N ASN A 151 4.42 1.77 13.20
CA ASN A 151 4.33 3.20 13.45
C ASN A 151 4.28 3.99 12.12
N ARG A 152 4.26 5.32 12.18
CA ARG A 152 4.12 6.21 11.01
C ARG A 152 5.10 5.95 9.86
N HIS A 153 6.30 5.44 10.13
CA HIS A 153 7.37 5.23 9.15
C HIS A 153 7.88 3.77 9.12
N LEU A 154 7.09 2.83 9.66
CA LEU A 154 7.53 1.45 9.85
C LEU A 154 6.41 0.48 9.49
N TYR A 155 6.42 0.02 8.24
CA TYR A 155 5.42 -0.87 7.65
C TYR A 155 6.05 -2.18 7.16
N GLU A 156 5.35 -3.29 7.31
CA GLU A 156 5.64 -4.54 6.60
C GLU A 156 4.52 -4.84 5.61
N VAL A 157 4.86 -5.53 4.52
CA VAL A 157 3.89 -5.96 3.51
C VAL A 157 3.99 -7.47 3.36
N HIS A 158 2.85 -8.14 3.56
CA HIS A 158 2.74 -9.60 3.51
C HIS A 158 1.71 -10.01 2.47
N VAL A 159 2.16 -10.75 1.45
CA VAL A 159 1.39 -11.20 0.31
C VAL A 159 1.72 -12.67 0.02
N THR A 160 0.71 -13.54 0.09
CA THR A 160 0.77 -14.94 -0.34
C THR A 160 -0.31 -15.28 -1.37
N VAL A 161 -1.12 -14.30 -1.75
CA VAL A 161 -2.20 -14.41 -2.72
C VAL A 161 -1.77 -13.97 -4.11
N GLN A 162 -2.53 -14.38 -5.13
CA GLN A 162 -2.37 -13.92 -6.50
C GLN A 162 -3.46 -12.89 -6.84
N SER A 163 -3.15 -11.99 -7.77
CA SER A 163 -4.13 -11.03 -8.28
C SER A 163 -5.19 -11.72 -9.13
N LYS A 164 -6.44 -11.28 -8.99
CA LYS A 164 -7.57 -11.74 -9.82
C LYS A 164 -7.62 -11.05 -11.20
N CYS A 165 -7.03 -9.86 -11.34
CA CYS A 165 -7.14 -8.99 -12.53
C CYS A 165 -5.80 -8.80 -13.28
N LYS A 166 -4.98 -9.87 -13.30
CA LYS A 166 -3.61 -9.89 -13.88
C LYS A 166 -2.69 -8.80 -13.36
N HIS A 167 -3.05 -8.13 -12.26
CA HIS A 167 -2.20 -7.12 -11.65
C HIS A 167 -1.04 -7.77 -10.88
N VAL A 168 -0.04 -6.99 -10.48
CA VAL A 168 1.06 -7.48 -9.64
C VAL A 168 0.91 -6.98 -8.23
N TYR A 169 1.25 -7.81 -7.27
CA TYR A 169 1.36 -7.42 -5.87
C TYR A 169 2.84 -7.17 -5.52
N PRO A 170 3.15 -6.29 -4.55
CA PRO A 170 4.49 -6.10 -4.06
C PRO A 170 5.04 -7.41 -3.50
N LYS A 171 6.36 -7.56 -3.63
CA LYS A 171 7.08 -8.62 -2.91
C LYS A 171 6.92 -8.39 -1.41
N ASN A 172 6.98 -9.49 -0.64
CA ASN A 172 7.01 -9.41 0.81
C ASN A 172 8.12 -8.45 1.26
N TYR A 173 7.76 -7.52 2.13
CA TYR A 173 8.67 -6.57 2.73
C TYR A 173 8.59 -6.73 4.23
N ILE A 174 9.64 -7.31 4.81
CA ILE A 174 9.74 -7.60 6.25
C ILE A 174 10.91 -6.78 6.77
N ILE A 175 10.66 -6.05 7.84
CA ILE A 175 11.63 -5.15 8.44
C ILE A 175 12.64 -5.97 9.26
N SER A 176 13.93 -5.61 9.16
CA SER A 176 14.97 -6.13 10.03
C SER A 176 14.67 -5.81 11.50
N LYS A 177 14.96 -6.75 12.42
CA LYS A 177 14.86 -6.55 13.87
C LYS A 177 15.61 -5.31 14.39
N SER A 178 16.57 -4.78 13.64
CA SER A 178 17.29 -3.55 14.01
C SER A 178 16.45 -2.28 13.97
N HIS A 179 15.26 -2.30 13.36
CA HIS A 179 14.38 -1.15 13.21
C HIS A 179 13.09 -1.24 14.06
N LEU A 180 12.93 -2.32 14.83
CA LEU A 180 11.86 -2.55 15.81
C LEU A 180 12.38 -2.23 17.21
#